data_AF-X1NBT5-F1
#
_entry.id   AF-X1NBT5-F1
#
_cell.length_a   1.000
_cell.length_b   1.000
_cell.length_c   1.000
_cell.angle_alpha   90.00
_cell.angle_beta   90.00
_cell.angle_gamma   90.00
#
_symmetry.space_group_name_H-M   'P 1'
#
loop_
_entity.id
_entity.type
_entity.pdbx_description
1 polymer ?
#
loop_
_entity_poly.entity_id
_entity_poly.type
_entity_poly.pdbx_seq_one_letter_code
_entity_poly.pdbx_strand_id
1 'polypeptide(L)'
;YAQYPFTSNLNKGIFLKNPPRYVFPIIGGFVGGDTISGILASRMHKSGKNSLYIDLGTNGEVVLIRGKNIYAASTAAGPAFEGIGVDCGCLAIRGAIDQVSYSKGSLKFHTINKEKPIGLCASGLIDLLAILLEQGILKDNGRLKHAVQLSWIDISQGDIRKLQLATGAILKIVDFTYFLDVPVFQIHG
;
A
#
# COMPACT_ATOMS: atom_id res chain seq x y z
N TYR A 1 0.97 21.99 -12.37
CA TYR A 1 1.75 21.74 -11.15
C TYR A 1 0.86 21.89 -9.94
N ALA A 2 1.00 21.03 -8.93
CA ALA A 2 0.26 21.20 -7.67
C ALA A 2 0.72 22.50 -6.99
N GLN A 3 -0.23 23.32 -6.55
CA GLN A 3 0.04 24.59 -5.86
C GLN A 3 -0.79 24.66 -4.59
N TYR A 4 -0.23 25.26 -3.54
CA TYR A 4 -0.92 25.46 -2.28
C TYR A 4 -1.84 26.70 -2.37
N PRO A 5 -3.07 26.67 -1.80
CA PRO A 5 -3.72 25.52 -1.17
C PRO A 5 -4.07 24.44 -2.21
N PHE A 6 -3.86 23.17 -1.86
CA PHE A 6 -4.07 22.04 -2.77
C PHE A 6 -5.55 21.78 -3.01
N THR A 7 -6.12 22.49 -3.99
CA THR A 7 -7.54 22.41 -4.36
C THR A 7 -7.75 21.62 -5.64
N SER A 8 -8.84 20.86 -5.71
CA SER A 8 -9.29 20.22 -6.95
C SER A 8 -10.37 21.06 -7.64
N ASN A 9 -10.37 21.00 -8.97
CA ASN A 9 -11.47 21.52 -9.80
C ASN A 9 -12.60 20.48 -10.00
N LEU A 10 -12.39 19.24 -9.54
CA LEU A 10 -13.31 18.11 -9.68
C LEU A 10 -13.88 17.71 -8.31
N ASN A 11 -14.59 18.63 -7.65
CA ASN A 11 -15.16 18.39 -6.31
C ASN A 11 -16.49 17.63 -6.34
N LYS A 12 -17.02 17.34 -7.53
CA LYS A 12 -18.23 16.54 -7.77
C LYS A 12 -17.95 15.54 -8.88
N GLY A 13 -18.58 14.37 -8.80
CA GLY A 13 -18.48 13.39 -9.87
C GLY A 13 -19.11 13.91 -11.17
N ILE A 14 -18.49 13.57 -12.30
CA ILE A 14 -18.95 14.01 -13.62
C ILE A 14 -19.39 12.80 -14.43
N PHE A 15 -20.57 12.91 -15.04
CA PHE A 15 -21.03 11.95 -16.03
C PHE A 15 -20.70 12.45 -17.44
N LEU A 16 -19.82 11.73 -18.12
CA LEU A 16 -19.47 11.97 -19.52
C LEU A 16 -20.39 11.13 -20.41
N LYS A 17 -21.06 11.78 -21.38
CA LYS A 17 -21.89 11.10 -22.38
C LYS A 17 -21.02 10.59 -23.54
N ASN A 18 -21.41 9.46 -24.15
CA ASN A 18 -20.88 8.88 -25.40
C ASN A 18 -19.35 8.59 -25.46
N PRO A 19 -18.89 7.37 -25.08
CA PRO A 19 -19.63 6.37 -24.31
C PRO A 19 -19.89 6.85 -22.87
N PRO A 20 -20.95 6.36 -22.21
CA PRO A 20 -21.27 6.74 -20.85
C PRO A 20 -20.15 6.34 -19.89
N ARG A 21 -19.59 7.33 -19.18
CA ARG A 21 -18.53 7.14 -18.18
C ARG A 21 -18.84 8.01 -16.97
N TYR A 22 -18.59 7.49 -15.77
CA TYR A 22 -18.65 8.28 -14.54
C TYR A 22 -17.24 8.48 -13.99
N VAL A 23 -16.87 9.72 -13.74
CA VAL A 23 -15.60 10.09 -13.13
C VAL A 23 -15.89 10.48 -11.69
N PHE A 24 -15.25 9.79 -10.75
CA PHE A 24 -15.36 10.09 -9.33
C PHE A 24 -14.78 11.47 -8.99
N PRO A 25 -15.31 12.16 -7.95
CA PRO A 25 -14.71 13.39 -7.48
C PRO A 25 -13.34 13.15 -6.84
N ILE A 26 -12.58 14.23 -6.67
CA ILE A 26 -11.39 14.30 -5.84
C ILE A 26 -11.78 15.04 -4.56
N ILE A 27 -11.66 14.38 -3.41
CA ILE A 27 -12.15 14.89 -2.12
C ILE A 27 -11.27 16.05 -1.63
N GLY A 28 -9.97 16.01 -1.93
CA GLY A 28 -9.04 17.08 -1.59
C GLY A 28 -7.59 16.66 -1.76
N GLY A 29 -6.75 17.60 -2.19
CA GLY A 29 -5.30 17.44 -2.41
C GLY A 29 -4.89 16.21 -3.22
N PHE A 30 -4.79 15.08 -2.52
CA PHE A 30 -4.27 13.79 -3.00
C PHE A 30 -5.22 12.60 -2.74
N VAL A 31 -6.41 12.82 -2.17
CA VAL A 31 -7.42 11.75 -1.98
C VAL A 31 -8.38 11.74 -3.18
N GLY A 32 -8.23 10.71 -4.01
CA GLY A 32 -8.86 10.61 -5.32
C GLY A 32 -10.09 9.71 -5.39
N GLY A 33 -10.52 9.48 -6.63
CA GLY A 33 -11.67 8.65 -6.95
C GLY A 33 -11.46 7.15 -6.75
N ASP A 34 -10.21 6.71 -6.79
CA ASP A 34 -9.74 5.37 -6.39
C ASP A 34 -10.08 5.07 -4.94
N THR A 35 -9.74 5.97 -4.01
CA THR A 35 -10.11 5.83 -2.59
C THR A 35 -11.62 5.76 -2.41
N ILE A 36 -12.37 6.62 -3.10
CA ILE A 36 -13.85 6.59 -3.07
C ILE A 36 -14.38 5.26 -3.57
N SER A 37 -13.84 4.78 -4.69
CA SER A 37 -14.21 3.49 -5.26
C SER A 37 -13.95 2.35 -4.28
N GLY A 38 -12.81 2.37 -3.57
CA GLY A 38 -12.48 1.40 -2.51
C GLY A 38 -13.47 1.41 -1.34
N ILE A 39 -13.83 2.59 -0.83
CA ILE A 39 -14.86 2.75 0.24
C ILE A 39 -16.23 2.22 -0.23
N LEU A 40 -16.61 2.51 -1.48
CA LEU A 40 -17.88 2.08 -2.04
C LEU A 40 -17.92 0.56 -2.25
N ALA A 41 -16.86 -0.01 -2.82
CA ALA A 41 -16.71 -1.44 -3.08
C ALA A 41 -16.71 -2.27 -1.79
N SER A 42 -16.00 -1.81 -0.75
CA SER A 42 -15.96 -2.49 0.56
C SER A 42 -17.27 -2.40 1.34
N ARG A 43 -18.16 -1.45 0.99
CA ARG A 43 -19.41 -1.15 1.71
C ARG A 43 -19.20 -0.80 3.19
N MET A 44 -17.98 -0.45 3.60
CA MET A 44 -17.65 -0.11 4.99
C MET A 44 -18.51 1.06 5.52
N HIS A 45 -18.84 2.01 4.63
CA HIS A 45 -19.70 3.16 4.90
C HIS A 45 -21.16 2.79 5.25
N LYS A 46 -21.59 1.56 4.99
CA LYS A 46 -22.93 1.04 5.33
C LYS A 46 -22.94 0.14 6.57
N SER A 47 -21.78 -0.19 7.11
CA SER A 47 -21.65 -1.21 8.15
C SER A 47 -22.17 -0.76 9.53
N GLY A 48 -22.27 0.55 9.77
CA GLY A 48 -22.55 1.14 11.08
C GLY A 48 -21.42 0.90 12.11
N LYS A 49 -20.30 0.30 11.69
CA LYS A 49 -19.15 -0.01 12.53
C LYS A 49 -18.01 0.97 12.26
N ASN A 50 -17.22 1.22 13.29
CA ASN A 50 -15.94 1.89 13.10
C ASN A 50 -15.05 1.02 12.21
N SER A 51 -14.50 1.61 11.16
CA SER A 51 -13.77 0.88 10.12
C SER A 51 -12.59 1.71 9.62
N LEU A 52 -11.48 1.04 9.33
CA LEU A 52 -10.28 1.64 8.75
C LEU A 52 -10.04 1.02 7.38
N TYR A 53 -9.92 1.85 6.36
CA TYR A 53 -9.48 1.47 5.03
C TYR A 53 -8.10 2.07 4.79
N ILE A 54 -7.20 1.27 4.22
CA ILE A 54 -5.84 1.65 3.89
C ILE A 54 -5.62 1.22 2.45
N ASP A 55 -5.34 2.18 1.58
CA ASP A 55 -4.85 1.93 0.23
C ASP A 55 -3.32 2.04 0.23
N LEU A 56 -2.66 1.02 -0.33
CA LEU A 56 -1.21 0.90 -0.32
C LEU A 56 -0.70 0.99 -1.75
N GLY A 57 -0.27 2.18 -2.16
CA GLY A 57 0.43 2.41 -3.42
C GLY A 57 1.63 3.34 -3.22
N THR A 58 2.02 4.02 -4.29
CA THR A 58 3.03 5.08 -4.26
C THR A 58 2.66 6.15 -3.23
N ASN A 59 1.38 6.47 -3.16
CA ASN A 59 0.80 7.15 -2.02
C ASN A 59 0.11 6.13 -1.11
N GLY A 60 0.01 6.48 0.17
CA GLY A 60 -0.77 5.74 1.14
C GLY A 60 -1.99 6.55 1.53
N GLU A 61 -3.17 6.08 1.17
CA GLU A 61 -4.44 6.68 1.56
C GLU A 61 -5.03 5.94 2.75
N VAL A 62 -5.51 6.70 3.74
CA VAL A 62 -6.20 6.15 4.90
C VAL A 62 -7.57 6.79 5.02
N VAL A 63 -8.59 5.96 5.25
CA VAL A 63 -9.95 6.40 5.51
C VAL A 63 -10.44 5.77 6.80
N LEU A 64 -10.76 6.61 7.78
CA LEU A 64 -11.35 6.21 9.04
C LEU A 64 -12.84 6.56 9.03
N ILE A 65 -13.68 5.55 9.25
CA ILE A 65 -15.09 5.72 9.55
C ILE A 65 -15.27 5.54 11.05
N ARG A 66 -15.78 6.56 11.73
CA ARG A 66 -16.05 6.56 13.18
C ARG A 66 -17.48 7.07 13.41
N GLY A 67 -18.38 6.17 13.77
CA GLY A 67 -19.82 6.50 13.86
C GLY A 67 -20.36 7.01 12.51
N LYS A 68 -20.78 8.28 12.48
CA LYS A 68 -21.28 8.94 11.25
C LYS A 68 -20.20 9.74 10.50
N ASN A 69 -19.00 9.86 11.06
CA ASN A 69 -17.93 10.67 10.49
C ASN A 69 -17.02 9.83 9.61
N ILE A 70 -16.55 10.41 8.51
CA ILE A 70 -15.58 9.83 7.59
C ILE A 70 -14.42 10.81 7.45
N TYR A 71 -13.23 10.35 7.85
CA TYR A 71 -11.97 11.09 7.79
C TYR A 71 -11.08 10.46 6.74
N ALA A 72 -10.44 11.27 5.89
CA ALA A 72 -9.48 10.78 4.91
C ALA A 72 -8.18 11.59 4.96
N ALA A 73 -7.08 10.90 4.71
CA ALA A 73 -5.75 11.49 4.58
C ALA A 73 -4.96 10.71 3.52
N SER A 74 -3.91 11.33 2.97
CA SER A 74 -2.93 10.69 2.10
C SER A 74 -1.50 11.06 2.53
N THR A 75 -0.55 10.16 2.32
CA THR A 75 0.87 10.35 2.63
C THR A 75 1.73 9.81 1.49
N ALA A 76 2.92 10.38 1.28
CA ALA A 76 3.89 9.81 0.36
C ALA A 76 4.55 8.58 1.01
N ALA A 77 4.13 7.38 0.59
CA ALA A 77 4.69 6.12 1.08
C ALA A 77 5.89 5.67 0.24
N GLY A 78 5.88 5.98 -1.06
CA GLY A 78 6.81 5.44 -2.04
C GLY A 78 6.34 4.08 -2.55
N PRO A 79 6.84 3.65 -3.72
CA PRO A 79 6.20 2.58 -4.49
C PRO A 79 6.63 1.16 -4.05
N ALA A 80 7.19 1.02 -2.85
CA ALA A 80 7.74 -0.25 -2.37
C ALA A 80 6.66 -1.34 -2.24
N PHE A 81 5.45 -0.96 -1.83
CA PHE A 81 4.28 -1.87 -1.76
C PHE A 81 3.71 -2.23 -3.14
N GLU A 82 4.20 -1.63 -4.22
CA GLU A 82 3.87 -2.02 -5.59
C GLU A 82 4.96 -2.91 -6.22
N GLY A 83 6.03 -3.20 -5.47
CA GLY A 83 7.22 -3.90 -5.99
C GLY A 83 8.05 -3.06 -6.96
N ILE A 84 7.79 -1.75 -7.05
CA ILE A 84 8.53 -0.83 -7.92
C ILE A 84 9.61 -0.12 -7.09
N GLY A 85 10.76 0.11 -7.71
CA GLY A 85 11.88 0.83 -7.09
C GLY A 85 12.63 -0.01 -6.05
N VAL A 86 12.17 -1.22 -5.73
CA VAL A 86 12.90 -2.25 -4.99
C VAL A 86 13.72 -3.05 -6.00
N ASP A 87 14.99 -3.32 -5.72
CA ASP A 87 15.94 -3.90 -6.69
C ASP A 87 15.56 -5.35 -7.01
N CYS A 88 15.07 -6.07 -5.99
CA CYS A 88 14.48 -7.40 -6.11
C CYS A 88 12.99 -7.39 -6.49
N GLY A 89 12.40 -6.21 -6.67
CA GLY A 89 10.97 -6.03 -6.84
C GLY A 89 10.48 -6.24 -8.28
N CYS A 90 9.23 -6.65 -8.42
CA CYS A 90 8.49 -6.62 -9.67
C CYS A 90 6.99 -6.40 -9.41
N LEU A 91 6.25 -6.04 -10.46
CA LEU A 91 4.78 -6.00 -10.40
C LEU A 91 4.21 -7.41 -10.19
N ALA A 92 2.98 -7.50 -9.67
CA ALA A 92 2.24 -8.75 -9.55
C ALA A 92 1.76 -9.26 -10.92
N ILE A 93 2.68 -9.76 -11.73
CA ILE A 93 2.47 -10.31 -13.07
C ILE A 93 3.00 -11.75 -13.15
N ARG A 94 2.81 -12.40 -14.30
CA ARG A 94 3.28 -13.77 -14.52
C ARG A 94 4.77 -13.91 -14.21
N GLY A 95 5.13 -14.95 -13.46
CA GLY A 95 6.51 -15.18 -13.00
C GLY A 95 6.91 -14.38 -11.75
N ALA A 96 6.09 -13.42 -11.28
CA ALA A 96 6.36 -12.74 -10.02
C ALA A 96 6.19 -13.72 -8.86
N ILE A 97 7.13 -13.68 -7.91
CA ILE A 97 7.04 -14.42 -6.66
C ILE A 97 6.08 -13.68 -5.74
N ASP A 98 4.91 -14.26 -5.50
CA ASP A 98 3.82 -13.67 -4.71
C ASP A 98 3.66 -14.30 -3.33
N GLN A 99 4.31 -15.44 -3.09
CA GLN A 99 4.33 -16.09 -1.78
C GLN A 99 5.70 -16.67 -1.50
N VAL A 100 6.18 -16.50 -0.27
CA VAL A 100 7.41 -17.13 0.23
C VAL A 100 7.09 -17.83 1.54
N SER A 101 7.62 -19.04 1.72
CA SER A 101 7.40 -19.81 2.94
C SER A 101 8.68 -20.51 3.37
N TYR A 102 8.79 -20.77 4.66
CA TYR A 102 9.92 -21.48 5.24
C TYR A 102 9.43 -22.77 5.90
N SER A 103 9.96 -23.90 5.46
CA SER A 103 9.56 -25.22 5.98
C SER A 103 10.73 -26.20 5.91
N LYS A 104 10.91 -26.98 6.98
CA LYS A 104 11.95 -28.02 7.08
C LYS A 104 13.36 -27.50 6.75
N GLY A 105 13.69 -26.29 7.21
CA GLY A 105 15.00 -25.67 6.99
C GLY A 105 15.22 -25.13 5.57
N SER A 106 14.18 -25.04 4.75
CA SER A 106 14.28 -24.61 3.35
C SER A 106 13.24 -23.54 3.01
N LEU A 107 13.66 -22.56 2.20
CA LEU A 107 12.75 -21.59 1.59
C LEU A 107 12.05 -22.23 0.38
N LYS A 108 10.76 -21.94 0.26
CA LYS A 108 9.93 -22.28 -0.89
C LYS A 108 9.20 -21.03 -1.35
N PHE A 109 8.88 -20.99 -2.64
CA PHE A 109 8.14 -19.87 -3.21
C PHE A 109 7.07 -20.37 -4.19
N HIS A 110 6.08 -19.52 -4.41
CA HIS A 110 5.11 -19.65 -5.50
C HIS A 110 5.32 -18.49 -6.49
N THR A 111 5.10 -18.75 -7.76
CA THR A 111 5.04 -17.70 -8.79
C THR A 111 3.66 -17.65 -9.41
N ILE A 112 3.21 -16.43 -9.72
CA ILE A 112 1.98 -16.22 -10.48
C ILE A 112 2.10 -16.98 -11.80
N ASN A 113 1.07 -17.78 -12.10
CA ASN A 113 0.99 -18.70 -13.25
C ASN A 113 2.05 -19.83 -13.29
N LYS A 114 2.80 -20.07 -12.20
CA LYS A 114 3.84 -21.11 -12.11
C LYS A 114 4.93 -20.97 -13.18
N GLU A 115 5.22 -19.74 -13.60
CA GLU A 115 6.27 -19.42 -14.56
C GLU A 115 7.63 -19.23 -13.86
N LYS A 116 8.70 -19.09 -14.66
CA LYS A 116 10.06 -18.83 -14.15
C LYS A 116 10.06 -17.54 -13.31
N PRO A 117 10.71 -17.52 -12.13
CA PRO A 117 10.73 -16.34 -11.28
C PRO A 117 11.42 -15.16 -11.99
N ILE A 118 10.80 -13.98 -11.91
CA ILE A 118 11.34 -12.73 -12.46
C ILE A 118 11.64 -11.67 -11.39
N GLY A 119 11.21 -11.90 -10.15
CA GLY A 119 11.35 -10.97 -9.02
C GLY A 119 10.31 -11.25 -7.93
N LEU A 120 10.36 -10.51 -6.84
CA LEU A 120 9.35 -10.53 -5.77
C LEU A 120 8.31 -9.46 -6.03
N CYS A 121 7.02 -9.80 -6.03
CA CYS A 121 6.01 -8.77 -5.85
C CYS A 121 5.88 -8.42 -4.36
N ALA A 122 5.07 -7.41 -4.05
CA ALA A 122 5.00 -6.87 -2.69
C ALA A 122 4.63 -7.92 -1.64
N SER A 123 3.70 -8.83 -1.93
CA SER A 123 3.32 -9.90 -1.00
C SER A 123 4.47 -10.88 -0.77
N GLY A 124 5.15 -11.31 -1.83
CA GLY A 124 6.31 -12.19 -1.72
C GLY A 124 7.47 -11.54 -0.96
N LEU A 125 7.69 -10.24 -1.15
CA LEU A 125 8.68 -9.48 -0.39
C LEU A 125 8.33 -9.45 1.10
N ILE A 126 7.07 -9.13 1.44
CA ILE A 126 6.60 -9.09 2.84
C ILE A 126 6.79 -10.46 3.50
N ASP A 127 6.38 -11.54 2.84
CA ASP A 127 6.56 -12.91 3.32
C ASP A 127 8.04 -13.22 3.59
N LEU A 128 8.93 -12.91 2.62
CA LEU A 128 10.35 -13.14 2.79
C LEU A 128 10.92 -12.35 3.97
N LEU A 129 10.54 -11.08 4.13
CA LEU A 129 11.03 -10.27 5.25
C LEU A 129 10.54 -10.77 6.60
N ALA A 130 9.29 -11.22 6.69
CA ALA A 130 8.75 -11.85 7.89
C ALA A 130 9.59 -13.09 8.28
N ILE A 131 9.90 -13.94 7.31
CA ILE A 131 10.75 -15.12 7.53
C ILE A 131 12.17 -14.70 7.96
N LEU A 132 12.77 -13.71 7.30
CA LEU A 132 14.12 -13.25 7.67
C LEU A 132 14.16 -12.66 9.08
N LEU A 133 13.08 -12.00 9.53
CA LEU A 133 12.92 -11.53 10.91
C LEU A 133 12.85 -12.70 11.88
N GLU A 134 12.01 -13.71 11.60
CA GLU A 134 11.84 -14.91 12.43
C GLU A 134 13.14 -15.72 12.55
N GLN A 135 13.92 -15.81 11.47
CA GLN A 135 15.24 -16.46 11.46
C GLN A 135 16.34 -15.57 12.08
N GLY A 136 16.02 -14.34 12.48
CA GLY A 136 16.97 -13.37 13.03
C GLY A 136 18.06 -12.95 12.06
N ILE A 137 17.85 -13.13 10.75
CA ILE A 137 18.74 -12.66 9.68
C ILE A 137 18.52 -11.16 9.46
N LEU A 138 17.25 -10.76 9.50
CA LEU A 138 16.80 -9.38 9.58
C LEU A 138 16.53 -9.03 11.04
N LYS A 139 17.03 -7.89 11.51
CA LYS A 139 16.73 -7.36 12.84
C LYS A 139 15.47 -6.51 12.81
N ASP A 140 14.84 -6.33 13.98
CA ASP A 140 13.68 -5.45 14.20
C ASP A 140 13.90 -3.99 13.75
N ASN A 141 15.14 -3.51 13.85
CA ASN A 141 15.55 -2.20 13.35
C ASN A 141 15.76 -2.15 11.82
N GLY A 142 15.57 -3.25 11.11
CA GLY A 142 15.73 -3.39 9.66
C GLY A 142 17.13 -3.71 9.18
N ARG A 143 18.10 -3.92 10.08
CA ARG A 143 19.46 -4.25 9.66
C ARG A 143 19.57 -5.73 9.29
N LEU A 144 20.01 -6.00 8.06
CA LEU A 144 20.44 -7.33 7.66
C LEU A 144 21.79 -7.67 8.29
N LYS A 145 21.94 -8.91 8.76
CA LYS A 145 23.23 -9.43 9.25
C LYS A 145 24.27 -9.51 8.12
N HIS A 146 23.84 -9.91 6.93
CA HIS A 146 24.61 -10.00 5.70
C HIS A 146 23.64 -9.92 4.50
N ALA A 147 24.15 -9.65 3.30
CA ALA A 147 23.35 -9.72 2.08
C ALA A 147 22.80 -11.15 1.92
N VAL A 148 21.53 -11.27 1.56
CA VAL A 148 20.89 -12.58 1.36
C VAL A 148 20.81 -12.83 -0.14
N GLN A 149 21.52 -13.86 -0.57
CA GLN A 149 21.54 -14.30 -1.96
C GLN A 149 20.83 -15.65 -2.04
N LEU A 150 19.77 -15.69 -2.83
CA LEU A 150 18.97 -16.88 -3.11
C LEU A 150 19.12 -17.19 -4.59
N SER A 151 18.94 -18.46 -4.97
CA SER A 151 19.09 -18.89 -6.37
C SER A 151 18.15 -18.17 -7.35
N TRP A 152 17.10 -17.54 -6.83
CA TRP A 152 16.08 -16.82 -7.57
C TRP A 152 16.10 -15.31 -7.32
N ILE A 153 16.81 -14.82 -6.30
CA ILE A 153 16.86 -13.39 -6.00
C ILE A 153 17.97 -12.97 -5.05
N ASP A 154 18.45 -11.74 -5.23
CA ASP A 154 19.33 -11.07 -4.28
C ASP A 154 18.56 -9.96 -3.57
N ILE A 155 18.66 -9.88 -2.24
CA ILE A 155 18.05 -8.81 -1.46
C ILE A 155 19.10 -7.99 -0.71
N SER A 156 19.00 -6.68 -0.88
CA SER A 156 19.93 -5.71 -0.33
C SER A 156 19.38 -5.02 0.93
N GLN A 157 20.27 -4.36 1.69
CA GLN A 157 19.87 -3.46 2.76
C GLN A 157 19.02 -2.27 2.26
N GLY A 158 19.23 -1.87 1.00
CA GLY A 158 18.47 -0.80 0.35
C GLY A 158 17.01 -1.18 0.13
N ASP A 159 16.75 -2.43 -0.24
CA ASP A 159 15.39 -2.96 -0.43
C ASP A 159 14.60 -2.96 0.87
N ILE A 160 15.24 -3.41 1.96
CA ILE A 160 14.65 -3.33 3.30
C ILE A 160 14.32 -1.89 3.66
N ARG A 161 15.25 -0.97 3.40
CA ARG A 161 15.07 0.44 3.77
C ARG A 161 13.88 1.08 3.04
N LYS A 162 13.66 0.75 1.77
CA LYS A 162 12.52 1.25 0.98
C LYS A 162 11.19 0.80 1.59
N LEU A 163 11.07 -0.48 1.95
CA LEU A 163 9.84 -0.97 2.59
C LEU A 163 9.66 -0.40 4.00
N GLN A 164 10.73 -0.26 4.80
CA GLN A 164 10.65 0.35 6.12
C GLN A 164 10.15 1.79 6.08
N LEU A 165 10.63 2.58 5.11
CA LEU A 165 10.18 3.96 4.92
C LEU A 165 8.69 4.00 4.53
N ALA A 166 8.27 3.13 3.61
CA ALA A 166 6.87 3.02 3.22
C ALA A 166 5.98 2.63 4.40
N THR A 167 6.32 1.57 5.15
CA THR A 167 5.58 1.16 6.36
C THR A 167 5.55 2.29 7.39
N GLY A 168 6.67 2.99 7.60
CA GLY A 168 6.73 4.12 8.52
C GLY A 168 5.78 5.26 8.13
N ALA A 169 5.71 5.61 6.84
CA ALA A 169 4.79 6.62 6.34
C ALA A 169 3.32 6.22 6.59
N ILE A 170 2.96 4.97 6.30
CA ILE A 170 1.61 4.42 6.53
C ILE A 170 1.24 4.44 8.01
N LEU A 171 2.12 3.97 8.89
CA LEU A 171 1.85 3.99 10.34
C LEU A 171 1.62 5.41 10.85
N LYS A 172 2.41 6.38 10.39
CA LYS A 172 2.27 7.78 10.80
C LYS A 172 0.94 8.39 10.39
N ILE A 173 0.45 8.11 9.18
CA ILE A 173 -0.85 8.63 8.74
C ILE A 173 -2.01 7.94 9.45
N VAL A 174 -1.90 6.63 9.76
CA VAL A 174 -2.88 5.91 10.57
C VAL A 174 -2.96 6.53 11.97
N ASP A 175 -1.81 6.74 12.63
CA ASP A 175 -1.75 7.36 13.95
C ASP A 175 -2.38 8.77 13.93
N PHE A 176 -2.02 9.60 12.95
CA PHE A 176 -2.56 10.95 12.81
C PHE A 176 -4.09 10.94 12.63
N THR A 177 -4.60 10.05 11.78
CA THR A 177 -6.03 9.95 11.48
C THR A 177 -6.82 9.37 12.64
N TYR A 178 -6.26 8.41 13.39
CA TYR A 178 -6.95 7.71 14.46
C TYR A 178 -6.92 8.44 15.81
N PHE A 179 -5.77 9.02 16.19
CA PHE A 179 -5.58 9.59 17.53
C PHE A 179 -5.90 11.07 17.63
N LEU A 180 -5.76 11.82 16.54
CA LEU A 180 -5.91 13.28 16.63
C LEU A 180 -7.33 13.73 16.25
N ASP A 181 -8.17 12.86 15.69
CA ASP A 181 -9.47 13.22 15.10
C ASP A 181 -9.36 14.49 14.21
N VAL A 182 -8.17 14.75 13.64
CA VAL A 182 -7.90 15.90 12.79
C VAL A 182 -8.28 15.49 11.36
N PRO A 183 -9.43 15.95 10.83
CA PRO A 183 -9.69 15.79 9.42
C PRO A 183 -8.64 16.59 8.64
N VAL A 184 -7.94 15.94 7.70
CA VAL A 184 -7.38 16.69 6.58
C VAL A 184 -8.53 17.01 5.60
N PHE A 185 -9.52 16.12 5.49
CA PHE A 185 -10.81 16.36 4.82
C PHE A 185 -11.94 15.60 5.52
N GLN A 186 -13.11 16.24 5.72
CA GLN A 186 -14.33 15.60 6.21
C GLN A 186 -15.27 15.32 5.04
N ILE A 187 -15.51 14.04 4.74
CA ILE A 187 -16.45 13.64 3.69
C ILE A 187 -17.85 13.71 4.28
N HIS A 188 -18.64 14.67 3.81
CA HIS A 188 -20.07 14.75 4.14
C HIS A 188 -20.83 13.81 3.20
N GLY A 189 -21.61 12.91 3.78
CA GLY A 189 -22.49 11.98 3.05
C GLY A 189 -23.72 12.65 2.46
#